data_AF-A0A968Z5A6-F1
#
_entry.id   AF-A0A968Z5A6-F1
#
_cell.length_a   1.000
_cell.length_b   1.000
_cell.length_c   1.000
_cell.angle_alpha   90.00
_cell.angle_beta   90.00
_cell.angle_gamma   90.00
#
_symmetry.space_group_name_H-M   'P 1'
#
loop_
_entity.id
_entity.type
_entity.pdbx_description
1 polymer ?
#
loop_
_entity_poly.entity_id
_entity_poly.type
_entity_poly.pdbx_seq_one_letter_code
_entity_poly.pdbx_strand_id
1 'polypeptide(L)'
;MTKRRLIIYIAIALVAIILITIIAAPNTNQINKGSTYGRAPDGYGAWYSFMSERGTPVRRWQKPFDKIIDKSSITFLRIYPKLMPQIFVISQSELNWVKKAIL
;
A
#
# COMPACT_ATOMS: atom_id res chain seq x y z
N MET A 1 7.53 -41.17 -33.52
CA MET A 1 6.27 -40.45 -33.21
C MET A 1 5.71 -39.85 -34.49
N THR A 2 4.43 -40.06 -34.80
CA THR A 2 3.80 -39.48 -36.01
C THR A 2 3.49 -38.00 -35.78
N LYS A 3 3.70 -37.15 -36.81
CA LYS A 3 3.51 -35.69 -36.75
C LYS A 3 2.15 -35.28 -36.15
N ARG A 4 1.11 -36.07 -36.40
CA ARG A 4 -0.25 -35.88 -35.86
C ARG A 4 -0.33 -36.00 -34.34
N ARG A 5 0.40 -36.93 -33.72
CA ARG A 5 0.44 -37.07 -32.25
C ARG A 5 1.20 -35.92 -31.60
N LEU A 6 2.26 -35.43 -32.25
CA LEU A 6 3.04 -34.28 -31.78
C LEU A 6 2.17 -33.00 -31.69
N ILE A 7 1.37 -32.73 -32.72
CA ILE A 7 0.47 -31.57 -32.76
C ILE A 7 -0.56 -31.61 -31.62
N ILE A 8 -1.10 -32.80 -31.32
CA ILE A 8 -2.08 -32.98 -30.23
C ILE A 8 -1.43 -32.66 -28.87
N TYR A 9 -0.22 -33.15 -28.60
CA TYR A 9 0.45 -32.86 -27.34
C TYR A 9 0.78 -31.37 -27.17
N ILE A 10 1.18 -30.69 -28.24
CA ILE A 10 1.43 -29.25 -28.23
C ILE A 10 0.14 -28.49 -27.91
N ALA A 11 -0.98 -28.85 -28.54
CA ALA A 11 -2.27 -28.23 -28.28
C ALA A 11 -2.71 -28.40 -26.82
N ILE A 12 -2.56 -29.61 -26.26
CA ILE A 12 -2.89 -29.89 -24.85
C ILE A 12 -2.01 -29.07 -23.90
N ALA A 13 -0.70 -29.01 -24.17
CA ALA A 13 0.23 -28.23 -23.36
C ALA A 13 -0.11 -26.73 -23.35
N LEU A 14 -0.47 -26.17 -24.51
CA LEU A 14 -0.90 -24.77 -24.63
C LEU A 14 -2.16 -24.48 -23.80
N VAL A 15 -3.17 -25.35 -23.89
CA VAL A 15 -4.40 -25.21 -23.11
C VAL A 15 -4.12 -25.29 -21.61
N ALA A 16 -3.26 -26.23 -21.19
CA ALA A 16 -2.87 -26.36 -19.79
C ALA A 16 -2.15 -25.10 -19.27
N ILE A 17 -1.23 -24.53 -20.05
CA ILE A 17 -0.53 -23.29 -19.70
C ILE A 17 -1.53 -22.13 -19.53
N ILE A 18 -2.49 -21.99 -20.45
CA ILE A 18 -3.51 -20.93 -20.38
C ILE A 18 -4.35 -21.07 -19.10
N LEU A 19 -4.82 -22.29 -18.79
CA LEU A 19 -5.60 -22.56 -17.58
C LEU A 19 -4.82 -22.26 -16.30
N ILE A 20 -3.56 -22.72 -16.22
CA ILE A 20 -2.68 -22.44 -15.08
C ILE A 20 -2.46 -20.94 -14.94
N THR A 21 -2.26 -20.22 -16.05
CA THR A 21 -2.03 -18.78 -16.03
C THR A 21 -3.24 -18.03 -15.50
N ILE A 22 -4.47 -18.41 -15.87
CA ILE A 22 -5.69 -17.75 -15.38
C ILE A 22 -5.86 -17.97 -13.87
N ILE A 23 -5.56 -19.17 -13.37
CA ILE A 23 -5.76 -19.52 -11.95
C ILE A 23 -4.63 -18.99 -11.07
N ALA A 24 -3.39 -19.05 -11.55
CA ALA A 24 -2.20 -18.69 -10.79
C ALA A 24 -1.75 -17.24 -11.01
N ALA A 25 -2.35 -16.50 -11.95
CA ALA A 25 -2.02 -15.09 -12.16
C ALA A 25 -2.29 -14.31 -10.86
N PRO A 26 -1.27 -13.67 -10.28
CA PRO A 26 -1.47 -12.82 -9.12
C PRO A 26 -2.37 -11.65 -9.54
N ASN A 27 -3.51 -11.50 -8.88
CA ASN A 27 -4.40 -10.38 -9.14
C ASN A 27 -3.66 -9.05 -8.83
N THR A 28 -3.33 -8.30 -9.88
CA THR A 28 -2.57 -7.04 -9.81
C THR A 28 -3.44 -5.82 -9.52
N ASN A 29 -4.75 -5.99 -9.28
CA ASN A 29 -5.65 -4.94 -8.79
C ASN A 29 -5.33 -4.55 -7.32
N GLN A 30 -4.10 -4.14 -7.07
CA GLN A 30 -3.52 -3.85 -5.76
C GLN A 30 -3.37 -2.34 -5.52
N ILE A 31 -4.08 -1.50 -6.28
CA ILE A 31 -4.16 -0.04 -6.07
C ILE A 31 -4.59 0.28 -4.61
N ASN A 32 -5.25 -0.67 -3.94
CA ASN A 32 -5.72 -0.58 -2.55
C ASN A 32 -4.75 -1.16 -1.50
N LYS A 33 -3.55 -1.63 -1.88
CA LYS A 33 -2.55 -2.06 -0.89
C LYS A 33 -1.73 -0.86 -0.47
N GLY A 34 -2.14 -0.21 0.62
CA GLY A 34 -1.30 0.79 1.28
C GLY A 34 0.08 0.21 1.56
N SER A 35 1.05 0.64 0.77
CA SER A 35 2.37 0.06 0.70
C SER A 35 3.26 0.64 1.78
N THR A 36 3.04 0.21 3.03
CA THR A 36 4.09 0.28 4.06
C THR A 36 5.30 -0.59 3.65
N TYR A 37 5.06 -1.63 2.83
CA TYR A 37 6.04 -2.61 2.33
C TYR A 37 5.90 -2.95 0.83
N GLY A 38 5.05 -2.26 0.09
CA GLY A 38 4.90 -2.50 -1.35
C GLY A 38 6.12 -1.97 -2.10
N ARG A 39 6.76 -2.83 -2.91
CA ARG A 39 7.82 -2.45 -3.86
C ARG A 39 7.29 -1.85 -5.16
N ALA A 40 5.99 -1.56 -5.19
CA ALA A 40 5.38 -0.93 -6.34
C ALA A 40 5.98 0.49 -6.50
N PRO A 41 6.22 0.95 -7.73
CA PRO A 41 6.77 2.29 -7.99
C PRO A 41 5.81 3.40 -7.56
N ASP A 42 4.56 3.05 -7.24
CA ASP A 42 3.49 3.89 -6.73
C ASP A 42 3.17 3.61 -5.24
N GLY A 43 2.85 4.68 -4.50
CA GLY A 43 2.36 4.61 -3.12
C GLY A 43 3.30 5.18 -2.04
N TYR A 44 2.99 4.89 -0.77
CA TYR A 44 3.65 5.49 0.40
C TYR A 44 5.16 5.20 0.45
N GLY A 45 5.59 4.01 0.03
CA GLY A 45 7.00 3.64 -0.03
C GLY A 45 7.81 4.57 -0.96
N ALA A 46 7.30 4.85 -2.17
CA ALA A 46 7.96 5.73 -3.13
C ALA A 46 8.02 7.18 -2.63
N TRP A 47 6.92 7.69 -2.05
CA TRP A 47 6.89 9.02 -1.42
C TRP A 47 7.86 9.12 -0.23
N TYR A 48 7.91 8.10 0.63
CA TYR A 48 8.81 8.06 1.78
C TYR A 48 10.27 8.09 1.34
N SER A 49 10.66 7.26 0.35
CA SER A 49 12.02 7.26 -0.21
C SER A 49 12.39 8.62 -0.79
N PHE A 50 11.50 9.22 -1.59
CA PHE A 50 11.69 10.57 -2.15
C PHE A 50 11.91 11.64 -1.07
N MET A 51 11.13 11.63 0.00
CA MET A 51 11.28 12.59 1.10
C MET A 51 12.57 12.35 1.91
N SER A 52 12.92 11.07 2.10
CA SER A 52 14.14 10.67 2.79
C SER A 52 15.40 11.08 2.02
N GLU A 53 15.42 10.92 0.70
CA GLU A 53 16.53 11.35 -0.16
C GLU A 53 16.78 12.86 -0.08
N ARG A 54 15.72 13.65 0.11
CA ARG A 54 15.80 15.11 0.26
C ARG A 54 16.19 15.56 1.67
N GLY A 55 16.51 14.63 2.57
CA GLY A 55 16.88 14.92 3.95
C GLY A 55 15.73 15.42 4.82
N THR A 56 14.48 15.26 4.39
CA THR A 56 13.34 15.61 5.25
C THR A 56 13.25 14.59 6.39
N PRO A 57 13.17 15.00 7.66
CA PRO A 57 13.13 14.09 8.80
C PRO A 57 11.74 13.41 8.94
N VAL A 58 11.37 12.60 7.95
CA VAL A 58 10.14 11.81 7.98
C VAL A 58 10.39 10.56 8.82
N ARG A 59 9.65 10.40 9.92
CA ARG A 59 9.71 9.20 10.77
C ARG A 59 8.39 8.45 10.70
N ARG A 60 8.46 7.13 10.51
CA ARG A 60 7.28 6.27 10.58
C ARG A 60 6.85 6.11 12.03
N TRP A 61 5.65 6.58 12.36
CA TRP A 61 5.07 6.39 13.68
C TRP A 61 4.36 5.03 13.77
N GLN A 62 4.80 4.17 14.68
CA GLN A 62 4.26 2.82 14.89
C GLN A 62 3.61 2.64 16.28
N LYS A 63 3.45 3.72 17.03
CA LYS A 63 2.88 3.71 18.39
C LYS A 63 1.44 4.26 18.38
N PRO A 64 0.66 4.07 19.45
CA PRO A 64 -0.64 4.73 19.59
C PRO A 64 -0.53 6.26 19.49
N PHE A 65 -1.59 6.91 19.02
CA PHE A 65 -1.63 8.38 18.89
C PHE A 65 -1.40 9.08 20.23
N ASP A 66 -1.87 8.52 21.34
CA ASP A 66 -1.74 9.14 22.67
C ASP A 66 -0.28 9.34 23.11
N LYS A 67 0.67 8.59 22.53
CA LYS A 67 2.11 8.75 22.78
C LYS A 67 2.75 9.91 21.99
N ILE A 68 2.00 10.55 21.10
CA ILE A 68 2.41 11.73 20.30
C ILE A 68 2.03 13.04 20.99
N ILE A 69 0.99 13.03 21.84
CA ILE A 69 0.40 14.24 22.44
C ILE A 69 1.43 15.06 23.24
N ASP A 70 2.39 14.38 23.87
CA ASP A 70 3.43 15.01 24.70
C ASP A 70 4.66 15.50 23.91
N LYS A 71 4.71 15.28 22.60
CA LYS A 71 5.83 15.73 21.75
C LYS A 71 5.52 17.12 21.20
N SER A 72 6.40 18.08 21.47
CA SER A 72 6.33 19.42 20.88
C SER A 72 6.85 19.42 19.43
N SER A 73 6.27 20.29 18.60
CA SER A 73 6.74 20.62 17.25
C SER A 73 6.84 19.44 16.27
N ILE A 74 5.78 18.62 16.20
CA ILE A 74 5.67 17.54 15.21
C ILE A 74 4.46 17.72 14.30
N THR A 75 4.63 17.41 13.02
CA THR A 75 3.52 17.28 12.07
C THR A 75 3.13 15.82 11.98
N PHE A 76 1.89 15.48 12.35
CA PHE A 76 1.36 14.13 12.22
C PHE A 76 0.56 14.01 10.92
N LEU A 77 1.00 13.11 10.04
CA LEU A 77 0.31 12.81 8.78
C LEU A 77 -0.17 11.35 8.79
N ARG A 78 -1.47 11.15 8.60
CA ARG A 78 -2.09 9.82 8.50
C ARG A 78 -2.57 9.57 7.07
N ILE A 79 -2.02 8.55 6.43
CA ILE A 79 -2.36 8.17 5.06
C ILE A 79 -3.09 6.83 5.13
N TYR A 80 -4.31 6.78 4.61
CA TYR A 80 -5.13 5.58 4.60
C TYR A 80 -4.94 4.79 3.29
N PRO A 81 -4.92 3.45 3.33
CA PRO A 81 -4.76 2.60 2.16
C PRO A 81 -5.99 2.58 1.24
N LYS A 82 -7.14 3.00 1.75
CA LYS A 82 -8.43 3.00 1.06
C LYS A 82 -8.99 4.41 1.09
N LEU A 83 -9.67 4.80 0.02
CA LEU A 83 -10.54 5.97 0.00
C LEU A 83 -11.57 5.80 1.12
N MET A 84 -11.40 6.54 2.21
CA MET A 84 -12.35 6.49 3.33
C MET A 84 -13.65 7.15 2.90
N PRO A 85 -14.82 6.61 3.31
CA PRO A 85 -16.07 7.36 3.22
C PRO A 85 -15.91 8.68 3.98
N GLN A 86 -16.55 9.75 3.50
CA GLN A 86 -16.32 11.14 3.95
C GLN A 86 -16.61 11.40 5.44
N ILE A 87 -17.16 10.41 6.16
CA ILE A 87 -17.41 10.47 7.60
C ILE A 87 -16.12 10.07 8.33
N PHE A 88 -15.24 11.05 8.51
CA PHE A 88 -14.02 10.91 9.29
C PHE A 88 -14.33 11.05 10.78
N VAL A 89 -14.20 9.96 11.55
CA VAL A 89 -14.35 9.99 13.00
C VAL A 89 -13.01 10.36 13.63
N ILE A 90 -12.82 11.65 13.91
CA ILE A 90 -11.70 12.15 14.72
C ILE A 90 -12.02 11.90 16.19
N SER A 91 -11.07 11.32 16.94
CA SER A 91 -11.26 11.19 18.39
C SER A 91 -11.21 12.58 19.06
N GLN A 92 -11.88 12.74 20.20
CA GLN A 92 -11.82 14.00 20.93
C GLN A 92 -10.38 14.38 21.34
N SER A 93 -9.52 13.39 21.60
CA SER A 93 -8.09 13.60 21.90
C SER A 93 -7.32 14.17 20.71
N GLU A 94 -7.55 13.67 19.50
CA GLU A 94 -6.96 14.20 18.26
C GLU A 94 -7.42 15.64 17.99
N LEU A 95 -8.72 15.91 18.16
CA LEU A 95 -9.28 17.25 17.99
C LEU A 95 -8.66 18.25 18.97
N ASN A 96 -8.55 17.87 20.24
CA ASN A 96 -7.98 18.71 21.28
C ASN A 96 -6.49 18.99 21.04
N TRP A 97 -5.74 17.99 20.54
CA TRP A 97 -4.33 18.15 20.20
C TRP A 97 -4.12 19.15 19.05
N VAL A 98 -4.93 19.09 17.99
CA VAL A 98 -4.88 20.08 16.89
C VAL A 98 -5.22 21.47 17.39
N LYS A 99 -6.27 21.62 18.21
CA LYS A 99 -6.64 22.92 18.79
C LYS A 99 -5.52 23.54 19.63
N LYS A 100 -4.81 22.72 20.42
CA LYS A 100 -3.67 23.16 21.23
C LYS A 100 -2.50 23.68 20.37
N ALA A 101 -2.35 23.19 19.13
CA ALA A 101 -1.26 23.61 18.25
C ALA A 101 -1.54 24.94 17.51
N ILE A 102 -2.80 25.40 17.50
CA ILE A 102 -3.25 26.63 16.80
C ILE A 102 -3.35 27.83 17.76
N LEU A 103 -3.48 27.58 19.07
CA LEU A 103 -3.51 28.57 20.15
C LEU A 103 -2.11 28.81 20.73
#